data_AF-A0A7W6LWI7-F1
#
_entry.id   AF-A0A7W6LWI7-F1
#
_cell.length_a   1.000
_cell.length_b   1.000
_cell.length_c   1.000
_cell.angle_alpha   90.00
_cell.angle_beta   90.00
_cell.angle_gamma   90.00
#
_symmetry.space_group_name_H-M   'P 1'
#
loop_
_entity.id
_entity.type
_entity.pdbx_description
1 polymer ?
#
loop_
_entity_poly.entity_id
_entity_poly.type
_entity_poly.pdbx_seq_one_letter_code
_entity_poly.pdbx_strand_id
1 'polypeptide(L)'
;MSPAPSVPATYGRTADALGFHDHIAELVQHREELLRLDRKRGNGKVATPWGQSQSSEIYADGVVFHSTASHGGFKLDRAHNARMPAAIRVAGGWYEEDAEWAKVATGFPDLFTAYERRHAEKTLRDYYPNCWETIHDRFLAPGESVENDRRLFAEKHRHDWVVVSAIRSRDNPGITDCIARLGGRRDEGRERRFQVPSDEYVAGRFGFIIDEARHLEV
;
A
#
# COMPACT_ATOMS: atom_id res chain seq x y z
N MET A 1 8.77 -20.83 15.95
CA MET A 1 8.31 -19.45 16.17
C MET A 1 8.19 -18.80 14.81
N SER A 2 6.98 -18.62 14.30
CA SER A 2 6.73 -17.88 13.05
C SER A 2 6.03 -16.56 13.38
N PRO A 3 6.41 -15.45 12.71
CA PRO A 3 5.97 -14.11 13.08
C PRO A 3 4.49 -13.90 12.73
N ALA A 4 3.86 -12.98 13.46
CA ALA A 4 2.61 -12.29 13.10
C ALA A 4 2.69 -11.74 11.65
N PRO A 5 1.60 -11.22 11.04
CA PRO A 5 1.73 -10.42 9.82
C PRO A 5 2.91 -9.48 10.01
N SER A 6 3.96 -9.70 9.23
CA SER A 6 5.10 -8.84 9.22
C SER A 6 4.59 -7.54 8.64
N VAL A 7 4.17 -6.61 9.50
CA VAL A 7 4.43 -5.21 9.19
C VAL A 7 5.90 -5.22 8.82
N PRO A 8 6.26 -4.86 7.57
CA PRO A 8 7.62 -5.06 7.09
C PRO A 8 8.54 -4.52 8.17
N ALA A 9 9.49 -5.34 8.61
CA ALA A 9 10.58 -4.84 9.43
C ALA A 9 11.29 -3.83 8.54
N THR A 10 10.79 -2.59 8.55
CA THR A 10 11.51 -1.45 8.02
C THR A 10 12.75 -1.43 8.87
N TYR A 11 13.85 -1.92 8.30
CA TYR A 11 15.16 -1.37 8.59
C TYR A 11 15.03 0.12 8.28
N GLY A 12 14.50 0.86 9.25
CA GLY A 12 14.25 2.28 9.15
C GLY A 12 15.62 2.91 9.01
N ARG A 13 15.90 3.45 7.83
CA ARG A 13 17.09 4.25 7.62
C ARG A 13 16.87 5.55 8.41
N THR A 14 17.34 5.57 9.65
CA THR A 14 17.20 6.73 10.53
C THR A 14 18.29 7.73 10.16
N ALA A 15 17.91 8.99 9.97
CA ALA A 15 18.80 10.02 9.44
C ALA A 15 19.93 10.39 10.42
N ASP A 16 19.70 10.16 11.71
CA ASP A 16 20.61 10.46 12.80
C ASP A 16 20.35 9.55 14.02
N ALA A 17 21.18 9.74 15.06
CA ALA A 17 21.09 8.97 16.30
C ALA A 17 19.78 9.23 17.08
N LEU A 18 19.16 10.40 16.95
CA LEU A 18 17.89 10.70 17.63
C LEU A 18 16.75 9.91 16.98
N GLY A 19 16.67 9.94 15.66
CA GLY A 19 15.71 9.14 14.90
C GLY A 19 15.87 7.64 15.12
N PHE A 20 17.11 7.16 15.37
CA PHE A 20 17.34 5.78 15.80
C PHE A 20 16.71 5.49 17.16
N HIS A 21 16.92 6.34 18.17
CA HIS A 21 16.33 6.15 19.48
C HIS A 21 14.80 6.18 19.45
N ASP A 22 14.20 7.12 18.72
CA ASP A 22 12.74 7.20 18.58
C ASP A 22 12.16 5.94 17.90
N HIS A 23 12.84 5.44 16.87
CA HIS A 23 12.45 4.20 16.20
C HIS A 23 12.52 2.98 17.13
N ILE A 24 13.59 2.87 17.91
CA ILE A 24 13.74 1.77 18.88
C ILE A 24 12.68 1.88 19.99
N ALA A 25 12.42 3.08 20.51
CA ALA A 25 11.38 3.31 21.52
C ALA A 25 9.99 2.89 21.02
N GLU A 26 9.67 3.24 19.77
CA GLU A 26 8.43 2.81 19.12
C GLU A 26 8.33 1.29 18.97
N LEU A 27 9.41 0.62 18.55
CA LEU A 27 9.44 -0.84 18.42
C LEU A 27 9.26 -1.54 19.77
N VAL A 28 9.85 -0.98 20.83
CA VAL A 28 9.66 -1.48 22.20
C VAL A 28 8.20 -1.33 22.61
N GLN A 29 7.60 -0.15 22.43
CA GLN A 29 6.18 0.08 22.74
C GLN A 29 5.27 -0.88 21.96
N HIS A 30 5.49 -1.01 20.65
CA HIS A 30 4.73 -1.93 19.80
C HIS A 30 4.84 -3.37 20.32
N ARG A 31 6.04 -3.82 20.71
CA ARG A 31 6.25 -5.16 21.24
C ARG A 31 5.51 -5.39 22.55
N GLU A 32 5.51 -4.41 23.45
CA GLU A 32 4.77 -4.50 24.70
C GLU A 32 3.24 -4.56 24.47
N GLU A 33 2.72 -3.73 23.58
CA GLU A 33 1.30 -3.74 23.23
C GLU A 33 0.89 -5.08 22.60
N LEU A 34 1.71 -5.66 21.71
CA LEU A 34 1.47 -7.00 21.16
C LEU A 34 1.35 -8.07 22.26
N LEU A 35 2.18 -8.00 23.29
CA LEU A 35 2.11 -8.95 24.42
C LEU A 35 0.82 -8.76 25.23
N ARG A 36 0.29 -7.54 25.32
CA ARG A 36 -0.97 -7.24 26.02
C ARG A 36 -2.21 -7.67 25.23
N LEU A 37 -2.14 -7.67 23.89
CA LEU A 37 -3.26 -8.05 23.02
C LEU A 37 -3.56 -9.56 22.99
N ASP A 38 -2.65 -10.42 23.49
CA ASP A 38 -2.82 -11.88 23.61
C ASP A 38 -3.41 -12.55 22.35
N ARG A 39 -2.95 -12.14 21.16
CA ARG A 39 -3.41 -12.72 19.89
C ARG A 39 -3.08 -14.22 19.84
N LYS A 40 -4.07 -15.03 19.47
CA LYS A 40 -3.96 -16.49 19.53
C LYS A 40 -3.75 -17.08 18.15
N ARG A 41 -2.95 -18.13 18.04
CA ARG A 41 -2.93 -18.93 16.81
C ARG A 41 -4.25 -19.66 16.64
N GLY A 42 -4.88 -19.48 15.49
CA GLY A 42 -6.02 -20.29 15.07
C GLY A 42 -5.56 -21.65 14.57
N ASN A 43 -6.41 -22.65 14.77
CA ASN A 43 -6.17 -24.02 14.33
C ASN A 43 -6.91 -24.30 13.01
N GLY A 44 -6.33 -25.19 12.21
CA GLY A 44 -6.94 -25.68 10.98
C GLY A 44 -6.64 -24.83 9.74
N LYS A 45 -6.90 -25.43 8.59
CA LYS A 45 -6.77 -24.78 7.29
C LYS A 45 -8.14 -24.26 6.85
N VAL A 46 -8.21 -23.00 6.47
CA VAL A 46 -9.42 -22.31 6.02
C VAL A 46 -9.26 -21.99 4.53
N ALA A 47 -10.31 -22.22 3.74
CA ALA A 47 -10.35 -21.77 2.36
C ALA A 47 -10.58 -20.25 2.36
N THR A 48 -9.65 -19.50 1.80
CA THR A 48 -9.70 -18.03 1.69
C THR A 48 -9.81 -17.63 0.22
N PRO A 49 -10.15 -16.36 -0.08
CA PRO A 49 -10.09 -15.84 -1.45
C PRO A 49 -8.70 -15.97 -2.10
N TRP A 50 -7.63 -16.03 -1.31
CA TRP A 50 -6.24 -16.16 -1.76
C TRP A 50 -5.70 -17.61 -1.64
N GLY A 51 -6.60 -18.59 -1.62
CA GLY A 51 -6.28 -20.00 -1.50
C GLY A 51 -6.33 -20.53 -0.07
N GLN A 52 -5.73 -21.70 0.14
CA GLN A 52 -5.76 -22.38 1.43
C GLN A 52 -4.84 -21.68 2.44
N SER A 53 -5.35 -21.36 3.64
CA SER A 53 -4.52 -20.79 4.71
C SER A 53 -3.43 -21.76 5.18
N GLN A 54 -2.26 -21.19 5.46
CA GLN A 54 -1.11 -21.85 6.09
C GLN A 54 -1.05 -21.52 7.58
N SER A 55 -1.50 -20.34 7.97
CA SER A 55 -1.62 -19.92 9.36
C SER A 55 -2.85 -19.05 9.56
N SER A 56 -3.32 -18.98 10.81
CA SER A 56 -4.36 -18.07 11.22
C SER A 56 -4.01 -17.45 12.57
N GLU A 57 -4.33 -16.18 12.75
CA GLU A 57 -4.16 -15.44 14.00
C GLU A 57 -5.52 -14.82 14.38
N ILE A 58 -5.99 -15.15 15.58
CA ILE A 58 -7.27 -14.70 16.13
C ILE A 58 -6.99 -13.41 16.90
N TYR A 59 -7.56 -12.31 16.43
CA TYR A 59 -7.46 -10.99 17.05
C TYR A 59 -8.58 -10.81 18.08
N ALA A 60 -9.76 -11.33 17.76
CA ALA A 60 -10.89 -11.48 18.67
C ALA A 60 -11.79 -12.62 18.15
N ASP A 61 -12.74 -13.07 18.96
CA ASP A 61 -13.78 -13.97 18.45
C ASP A 61 -14.53 -13.29 17.28
N GLY A 62 -14.57 -13.95 16.12
CA GLY A 62 -15.13 -13.38 14.90
C GLY A 62 -14.22 -12.42 14.11
N VAL A 63 -12.98 -12.17 14.54
CA VAL A 63 -11.97 -11.37 13.81
C VAL A 63 -10.66 -12.16 13.69
N VAL A 64 -10.41 -12.72 12.49
CA VAL A 64 -9.29 -13.64 12.27
C VAL A 64 -8.48 -13.20 11.06
N PHE A 65 -7.16 -13.08 11.23
CA PHE A 65 -6.24 -12.94 10.12
C PHE A 65 -5.83 -14.31 9.59
N HIS A 66 -5.83 -14.49 8.27
CA HIS A 66 -5.37 -15.70 7.60
C HIS A 66 -4.23 -15.35 6.64
N SER A 67 -3.14 -16.12 6.71
CA SER A 67 -2.03 -16.03 5.76
C SER A 67 -1.97 -17.30 4.91
N THR A 68 -1.70 -17.14 3.63
CA THR A 68 -1.53 -18.16 2.59
C THR A 68 -0.11 -18.08 2.01
N ALA A 69 0.20 -18.93 1.03
CA ALA A 69 1.52 -18.96 0.42
C ALA A 69 1.86 -17.70 -0.39
N SER A 70 0.86 -16.96 -0.88
CA SER A 70 1.07 -15.76 -1.71
C SER A 70 0.60 -14.48 -1.05
N HIS A 71 -0.36 -14.56 -0.13
CA HIS A 71 -1.09 -13.42 0.37
C HIS A 71 -1.73 -13.71 1.73
N GLY A 72 -2.61 -12.84 2.17
CA GLY A 72 -3.44 -13.02 3.34
C GLY A 72 -4.51 -11.94 3.46
N GLY A 73 -5.19 -11.97 4.60
CA GLY A 73 -6.14 -10.94 4.96
C GLY A 73 -7.00 -11.32 6.17
N PHE A 74 -7.79 -10.36 6.60
CA PHE A 74 -8.75 -10.53 7.69
C PHE A 74 -10.06 -11.11 7.19
N LYS A 75 -10.61 -12.03 7.99
CA LYS A 75 -11.98 -12.49 7.93
C LYS A 75 -12.74 -11.98 9.14
N LEU A 76 -13.75 -11.16 8.88
CA LEU A 76 -14.79 -10.83 9.84
C LEU A 76 -15.97 -11.79 9.71
N ASP A 77 -16.50 -12.23 10.85
CA ASP A 77 -17.82 -12.87 10.88
C ASP A 77 -18.92 -11.88 10.46
N ARG A 78 -20.16 -12.38 10.36
CA ARG A 78 -21.28 -11.54 9.92
C ARG A 78 -21.59 -10.41 10.89
N ALA A 79 -21.43 -10.63 12.20
CA ALA A 79 -21.79 -9.65 13.23
C ALA A 79 -20.78 -8.50 13.26
N HIS A 80 -19.48 -8.81 13.26
CA HIS A 80 -18.40 -7.84 13.18
C HIS A 80 -18.43 -7.09 11.86
N ASN A 81 -18.61 -7.78 10.73
CA ASN A 81 -18.70 -7.09 9.45
C ASN A 81 -19.91 -6.15 9.38
N ALA A 82 -21.03 -6.48 10.02
CA ALA A 82 -22.19 -5.61 10.08
C ALA A 82 -21.96 -4.34 10.92
N ARG A 83 -21.10 -4.42 11.95
CA ARG A 83 -20.72 -3.28 12.82
C ARG A 83 -19.74 -2.31 12.17
N MET A 84 -19.05 -2.71 11.10
CA MET A 84 -18.16 -1.82 10.36
C MET A 84 -18.92 -0.59 9.83
N PRO A 85 -18.36 0.63 9.96
CA PRO A 85 -18.92 1.81 9.31
C PRO A 85 -19.09 1.57 7.81
N ALA A 86 -20.19 2.07 7.25
CA ALA A 86 -20.56 1.78 5.86
C ALA A 86 -19.45 2.15 4.85
N ALA A 87 -18.72 3.24 5.10
CA ALA A 87 -17.63 3.72 4.26
C ALA A 87 -16.43 2.76 4.14
N ILE A 88 -16.22 1.90 5.14
CA ILE A 88 -15.06 0.98 5.20
C ILE A 88 -15.47 -0.49 5.24
N ARG A 89 -16.76 -0.81 5.09
CA ARG A 89 -17.27 -2.16 5.14
C ARG A 89 -17.16 -2.86 3.78
N VAL A 90 -16.55 -4.04 3.76
CA VAL A 90 -16.37 -4.86 2.55
C VAL A 90 -17.39 -6.01 2.53
N ALA A 91 -18.01 -6.22 1.36
CA ALA A 91 -18.97 -7.30 1.15
C ALA A 91 -18.30 -8.67 1.35
N GLY A 92 -19.00 -9.60 2.00
CA GLY A 92 -18.43 -10.91 2.32
C GLY A 92 -17.41 -10.91 3.47
N GLY A 93 -16.99 -9.75 3.98
CA GLY A 93 -16.16 -9.61 5.19
C GLY A 93 -14.75 -10.17 5.07
N TRP A 94 -14.21 -10.26 3.86
CA TRP A 94 -12.81 -10.55 3.59
C TRP A 94 -12.09 -9.23 3.26
N TYR A 95 -10.99 -8.96 3.95
CA TYR A 95 -10.21 -7.74 3.82
C TYR A 95 -8.76 -8.14 3.54
N GLU A 96 -8.28 -7.82 2.35
CA GLU A 96 -6.91 -8.08 1.88
C GLU A 96 -5.81 -7.44 2.76
N GLU A 97 -4.65 -8.11 2.90
CA GLU A 97 -3.59 -7.76 3.87
C GLU A 97 -2.70 -6.56 3.51
N ASP A 98 -2.55 -6.16 2.25
CA ASP A 98 -1.66 -5.06 1.89
C ASP A 98 -2.36 -3.71 2.05
N ALA A 99 -3.66 -3.67 1.83
CA ALA A 99 -4.44 -2.44 1.78
C ALA A 99 -5.70 -2.49 2.66
N GLU A 100 -6.56 -3.50 2.51
CA GLU A 100 -7.88 -3.47 3.16
C GLU A 100 -7.87 -3.78 4.65
N TRP A 101 -6.80 -4.38 5.18
CA TRP A 101 -6.60 -4.56 6.63
C TRP A 101 -6.70 -3.23 7.39
N ALA A 102 -6.33 -2.12 6.75
CA ALA A 102 -6.45 -0.77 7.31
C ALA A 102 -7.90 -0.42 7.66
N LYS A 103 -8.87 -0.93 6.90
CA LYS A 103 -10.31 -0.78 7.19
C LYS A 103 -10.65 -1.51 8.49
N VAL A 104 -10.16 -2.74 8.68
CA VAL A 104 -10.39 -3.52 9.92
C VAL A 104 -9.77 -2.83 11.13
N ALA A 105 -8.52 -2.35 11.01
CA ALA A 105 -7.86 -1.60 12.06
C ALA A 105 -8.54 -0.26 12.40
N THR A 106 -9.17 0.37 11.41
CA THR A 106 -9.99 1.58 11.62
C THR A 106 -11.31 1.25 12.33
N GLY A 107 -11.97 0.14 11.97
CA GLY A 107 -13.25 -0.25 12.56
C GLY A 107 -13.15 -0.91 13.95
N PHE A 108 -12.01 -1.53 14.27
CA PHE A 108 -11.77 -2.22 15.54
C PHE A 108 -10.39 -1.83 16.12
N PRO A 109 -10.17 -0.56 16.46
CA PRO A 109 -8.85 -0.04 16.82
C PRO A 109 -8.22 -0.73 18.05
N ASP A 110 -9.05 -1.22 18.97
CA ASP A 110 -8.59 -1.87 20.21
C ASP A 110 -7.93 -3.24 19.97
N LEU A 111 -8.08 -3.82 18.79
CA LEU A 111 -7.42 -5.08 18.41
C LEU A 111 -5.98 -4.87 17.89
N PHE A 112 -5.57 -3.61 17.75
CA PHE A 112 -4.32 -3.20 17.12
C PHE A 112 -3.49 -2.33 18.06
N THR A 113 -2.18 -2.43 17.92
CA THR A 113 -1.18 -1.58 18.58
C THR A 113 -1.24 -0.15 18.07
N ALA A 114 -0.68 0.82 18.80
CA ALA A 114 -0.58 2.20 18.34
C ALA A 114 0.19 2.32 17.02
N TYR A 115 1.25 1.53 16.89
CA TYR A 115 2.04 1.41 15.67
C TYR A 115 1.17 0.95 14.49
N GLU A 116 0.47 -0.19 14.62
CA GLU A 116 -0.41 -0.71 13.56
C GLU A 116 -1.52 0.28 13.21
N ARG A 117 -2.14 0.94 14.20
CA ARG A 117 -3.18 1.96 13.95
C ARG A 117 -2.66 3.14 13.12
N ARG A 118 -1.43 3.61 13.38
CA ARG A 118 -0.82 4.68 12.58
C ARG A 118 -0.55 4.24 11.14
N HIS A 119 -0.07 3.00 10.95
CA HIS A 119 0.13 2.43 9.62
C HIS A 119 -1.20 2.25 8.89
N ALA A 120 -2.23 1.76 9.57
CA ALA A 120 -3.58 1.64 9.03
C ALA A 120 -4.16 3.00 8.63
N GLU A 121 -4.04 4.02 9.47
CA GLU A 121 -4.49 5.38 9.15
C GLU A 121 -3.81 5.89 7.87
N LYS A 122 -2.49 5.76 7.77
CA LYS A 122 -1.73 6.16 6.58
C LYS A 122 -2.17 5.37 5.35
N THR A 123 -2.30 4.05 5.44
CA THR A 123 -2.75 3.20 4.33
C THR A 123 -4.17 3.57 3.88
N LEU A 124 -5.09 3.82 4.82
CA LEU A 124 -6.45 4.24 4.52
C LEU A 124 -6.45 5.61 3.81
N ARG A 125 -5.67 6.57 4.31
CA ARG A 125 -5.54 7.91 3.71
C ARG A 125 -4.96 7.84 2.29
N ASP A 126 -3.91 7.06 2.12
CA ASP A 126 -3.15 6.99 0.89
C ASP A 126 -3.89 6.23 -0.24
N TYR A 127 -4.55 5.13 0.08
CA TYR A 127 -5.13 4.22 -0.92
C TYR A 127 -6.66 4.18 -0.94
N TYR A 128 -7.32 4.64 0.13
CA TYR A 128 -8.77 4.74 0.22
C TYR A 128 -9.21 6.15 0.64
N PRO A 129 -8.79 7.21 -0.06
CA PRO A 129 -9.00 8.60 0.35
C PRO A 129 -10.47 8.90 0.62
N ASN A 130 -11.41 8.50 -0.25
CA ASN A 130 -12.84 8.73 -0.04
C ASN A 130 -13.36 8.09 1.28
N CYS A 131 -12.87 6.89 1.62
CA CYS A 131 -13.20 6.24 2.88
C CYS A 131 -12.65 7.04 4.06
N TRP A 132 -11.39 7.46 3.97
CA TRP A 132 -10.72 8.25 5.00
C TRP A 132 -11.45 9.58 5.24
N GLU A 133 -11.78 10.32 4.17
CA GLU A 133 -12.49 11.59 4.22
C GLU A 133 -13.89 11.44 4.86
N THR A 134 -14.59 10.35 4.53
CA THR A 134 -15.91 10.06 5.12
C THR A 134 -15.83 9.74 6.62
N ILE A 135 -14.80 9.00 7.05
CA ILE A 135 -14.61 8.65 8.47
C ILE A 135 -14.18 9.85 9.30
N HIS A 136 -13.37 10.74 8.74
CA HIS A 136 -12.80 11.90 9.44
C HIS A 136 -13.56 13.20 9.21
N ASP A 137 -14.59 13.19 8.36
CA ASP A 137 -15.35 14.38 7.94
C ASP A 137 -14.43 15.53 7.46
N ARG A 138 -13.39 15.17 6.70
CA ARG A 138 -12.36 16.12 6.21
C ARG A 138 -11.87 15.73 4.83
N PHE A 139 -11.88 16.67 3.90
CA PHE A 139 -11.27 16.51 2.57
C PHE A 139 -9.74 16.55 2.62
N LEU A 140 -9.12 15.72 1.79
CA LEU A 140 -7.68 15.66 1.61
C LEU A 140 -7.22 16.66 0.54
N ALA A 141 -6.23 17.48 0.89
CA ALA A 141 -5.58 18.39 -0.04
C ALA A 141 -4.58 17.64 -0.96
N PRO A 142 -4.18 18.23 -2.10
CA PRO A 142 -3.07 17.71 -2.91
C PRO A 142 -1.82 17.50 -2.06
N GLY A 143 -1.19 16.33 -2.19
CA GLY A 143 -0.03 15.90 -1.42
C GLY A 143 -0.36 15.05 -0.19
N GLU A 144 -1.61 14.99 0.26
CA GLU A 144 -2.00 14.24 1.48
C GLU A 144 -2.35 12.76 1.23
N SER A 145 -2.52 12.34 -0.03
CA SER A 145 -2.91 10.97 -0.40
C SER A 145 -2.29 10.52 -1.72
N VAL A 146 -1.67 9.33 -1.71
CA VAL A 146 -1.11 8.71 -2.92
C VAL A 146 -2.12 8.63 -4.06
N GLU A 147 -3.34 8.17 -3.78
CA GLU A 147 -4.34 7.89 -4.80
C GLU A 147 -4.97 9.16 -5.36
N ASN A 148 -5.27 10.16 -4.51
CA ASN A 148 -5.73 11.46 -5.02
C ASN A 148 -4.65 12.15 -5.87
N ASP A 149 -3.39 12.11 -5.43
CA ASP A 149 -2.28 12.67 -6.21
C ASP A 149 -2.07 11.93 -7.54
N ARG A 150 -2.21 10.60 -7.54
CA ARG A 150 -2.18 9.79 -8.75
C ARG A 150 -3.28 10.20 -9.73
N ARG A 151 -4.50 10.44 -9.24
CA ARG A 151 -5.64 10.91 -10.05
C ARG A 151 -5.37 12.30 -10.64
N LEU A 152 -4.92 13.24 -9.82
CA LEU A 152 -4.56 14.60 -10.27
C LEU A 152 -3.44 14.56 -11.32
N PHE A 153 -2.42 13.74 -11.11
CA PHE A 153 -1.35 13.53 -12.09
C PHE A 153 -1.90 12.96 -13.40
N ALA A 154 -2.72 11.91 -13.34
CA ALA A 154 -3.30 11.28 -14.51
C ALA A 154 -4.24 12.23 -15.29
N GLU A 155 -5.00 13.08 -14.61
CA GLU A 155 -5.86 14.08 -15.25
C GLU A 155 -5.05 15.17 -15.94
N LYS A 156 -4.02 15.69 -15.25
CA LYS A 156 -3.11 16.71 -15.78
C LYS A 156 -2.37 16.21 -17.01
N HIS A 157 -1.89 14.97 -16.97
CA HIS A 157 -1.02 14.37 -17.99
C HIS A 157 -1.75 13.40 -18.93
N ARG A 158 -3.09 13.47 -19.00
CA ARG A 158 -3.91 12.54 -19.82
C ARG A 158 -3.56 12.52 -21.31
N HIS A 159 -2.95 13.57 -21.82
CA HIS A 159 -2.53 13.71 -23.22
C HIS A 159 -1.01 13.72 -23.40
N ASP A 160 -0.25 13.49 -22.32
CA ASP A 160 1.21 13.46 -22.38
C ASP A 160 1.72 12.02 -22.46
N TRP A 161 2.90 11.84 -23.04
CA TRP A 161 3.59 10.55 -23.05
C TRP A 161 4.29 10.32 -21.71
N VAL A 162 3.76 9.39 -20.91
CA VAL A 162 4.32 9.07 -19.60
C VAL A 162 5.05 7.74 -19.67
N VAL A 163 6.30 7.72 -19.21
CA VAL A 163 7.14 6.52 -19.17
C VAL A 163 6.54 5.50 -18.19
N VAL A 164 6.31 4.29 -18.69
CA VAL A 164 5.80 3.14 -17.92
C VAL A 164 6.85 2.05 -17.70
N SER A 165 7.89 2.01 -18.53
CA SER A 165 9.03 1.11 -18.37
C SER A 165 10.28 1.79 -18.87
N ALA A 166 11.41 1.55 -18.21
CA ALA A 166 12.69 2.12 -18.59
C ALA A 166 13.81 1.14 -18.30
N ILE A 167 14.80 1.09 -19.19
CA ILE A 167 16.01 0.29 -19.02
C ILE A 167 17.20 1.09 -19.53
N ARG A 168 18.36 1.00 -18.86
CA ARG A 168 19.58 1.59 -19.39
C ARG A 168 19.93 0.89 -20.70
N SER A 169 20.20 1.68 -21.74
CA SER A 169 20.52 1.17 -23.05
C SER A 169 21.82 0.39 -23.02
N ARG A 170 21.86 -0.76 -23.71
CA ARG A 170 23.07 -1.58 -23.83
C ARG A 170 24.01 -1.04 -24.91
N ASP A 171 23.42 -0.51 -25.98
CA ASP A 171 24.16 -0.10 -27.18
C ASP A 171 24.63 1.37 -27.07
N ASN A 172 23.94 2.19 -26.27
CA ASN A 172 24.22 3.61 -26.11
C ASN A 172 24.51 3.97 -24.64
N PRO A 173 25.80 4.01 -24.23
CA PRO A 173 26.18 4.44 -22.90
C PRO A 173 25.63 5.85 -22.59
N GLY A 174 24.99 6.01 -21.43
CA GLY A 174 24.39 7.28 -21.02
C GLY A 174 22.96 7.49 -21.49
N ILE A 175 22.35 6.56 -22.24
CA ILE A 175 20.94 6.61 -22.64
C ILE A 175 20.09 5.61 -21.84
N THR A 176 18.87 6.02 -21.52
CA THR A 176 17.82 5.16 -20.99
C THR A 176 16.74 4.97 -22.06
N ASP A 177 16.51 3.73 -22.46
CA ASP A 177 15.45 3.34 -23.37
C ASP A 177 14.14 3.26 -22.58
N CYS A 178 13.20 4.14 -22.93
CA CYS A 178 11.93 4.33 -22.26
C CYS A 178 10.79 3.85 -23.14
N ILE A 179 9.87 3.08 -22.56
CA ILE A 179 8.56 2.80 -23.12
C ILE A 179 7.58 3.76 -22.46
N ALA A 180 6.93 4.60 -23.26
CA ALA A 180 5.95 5.57 -22.80
C ALA A 180 4.57 5.29 -23.39
N ARG A 181 3.54 5.62 -22.62
CA ARG A 181 2.14 5.50 -23.01
C ARG A 181 1.40 6.79 -22.76
N LEU A 182 0.43 7.08 -23.63
CA LEU A 182 -0.40 8.27 -23.49
C LEU A 182 -1.18 8.22 -22.17
N GLY A 183 -0.99 9.21 -21.31
CA GLY A 183 -1.59 9.26 -19.97
C GLY A 183 -1.06 8.21 -18.97
N GLY A 184 0.00 7.46 -19.32
CA GLY A 184 0.69 6.55 -18.39
C GLY A 184 -0.07 5.27 -18.00
N ARG A 185 -1.12 4.91 -18.74
CA ARG A 185 -1.91 3.70 -18.47
C ARG A 185 -1.16 2.46 -18.97
N ARG A 186 -0.85 1.51 -18.09
CA ARG A 186 -0.07 0.29 -18.42
C ARG A 186 -0.87 -0.75 -19.20
N ASP A 187 -2.18 -0.74 -19.08
CA ASP A 187 -3.04 -1.79 -19.65
C ASP A 187 -3.75 -1.37 -20.94
N GLU A 188 -3.73 -0.06 -21.24
CA GLU A 188 -4.47 0.53 -22.35
C GLU A 188 -3.66 1.63 -23.04
N GLY A 189 -3.90 1.83 -24.34
CA GLY A 189 -3.42 2.98 -25.09
C GLY A 189 -2.25 2.72 -26.04
N ARG A 190 -1.90 3.76 -26.78
CA ARG A 190 -0.76 3.75 -27.72
C ARG A 190 0.54 3.73 -26.93
N GLU A 191 1.48 2.93 -27.40
CA GLU A 191 2.83 2.80 -26.86
C GLU A 191 3.83 3.36 -27.87
N ARG A 192 4.80 4.14 -27.38
CA ARG A 192 5.93 4.67 -28.16
C ARG A 192 7.21 4.48 -27.36
N ARG A 193 8.34 4.36 -28.05
CA ARG A 193 9.65 4.22 -27.43
C ARG A 193 10.44 5.49 -27.61
N PHE A 194 11.17 5.85 -26.56
CA PHE A 194 11.95 7.07 -26.52
C PHE A 194 13.33 6.79 -25.94
N GLN A 195 14.34 7.50 -26.42
CA GLN A 195 15.67 7.57 -25.84
C GLN A 195 15.80 8.86 -25.02
N VAL A 196 16.03 8.69 -23.72
CA VAL A 196 16.18 9.79 -22.77
C VAL A 196 17.61 9.77 -22.21
N PRO A 197 18.31 10.92 -22.12
CA PRO A 197 19.57 11.00 -21.39
C PRO A 197 19.43 10.46 -19.96
N SER A 198 20.34 9.60 -19.53
CA SER A 198 20.20 8.87 -18.26
C SER A 198 20.36 9.76 -17.03
N ASP A 199 20.99 10.92 -17.18
CA ASP A 199 21.10 11.96 -16.16
C ASP A 199 19.80 12.79 -16.04
N GLU A 200 19.00 12.85 -17.10
CA GLU A 200 17.68 13.46 -17.12
C GLU A 200 16.59 12.51 -16.60
N TYR A 201 16.68 11.21 -16.91
CA TYR A 201 15.67 10.24 -16.47
C TYR A 201 15.72 10.01 -14.95
N VAL A 202 14.69 10.51 -14.28
CA VAL A 202 14.43 10.22 -12.86
C VAL A 202 13.10 9.51 -12.76
N ALA A 203 13.11 8.30 -12.18
CA ALA A 203 11.89 7.56 -11.90
C ALA A 203 11.04 8.33 -10.88
N GLY A 204 10.08 9.10 -11.38
CA GLY A 204 9.11 9.83 -10.58
C GLY A 204 8.06 8.90 -9.96
N ARG A 205 7.43 9.35 -8.88
CA ARG A 205 6.39 8.58 -8.14
C ARG A 205 5.23 8.12 -9.03
N PHE A 206 4.86 8.91 -10.04
CA PHE A 206 3.76 8.62 -10.97
C PHE A 206 4.21 8.46 -12.44
N GLY A 207 5.52 8.46 -12.68
CA GLY A 207 6.12 8.38 -14.01
C GLY A 207 6.95 9.60 -14.39
N PHE A 208 7.64 9.49 -15.51
CA PHE A 208 8.43 10.55 -16.14
C PHE A 208 7.70 11.02 -17.40
N ILE A 209 7.58 12.33 -17.61
CA ILE A 209 6.92 12.90 -18.79
C ILE A 209 7.96 13.06 -19.90
N ILE A 210 7.67 12.51 -21.07
CA ILE A 210 8.47 12.70 -22.27
C ILE A 210 8.27 14.11 -22.81
N ASP A 211 9.37 14.76 -23.17
CA ASP A 211 9.40 15.99 -23.95
C ASP A 211 9.66 15.62 -25.41
N GLU A 212 8.60 15.63 -26.23
CA GLU A 212 8.67 15.23 -27.66
C GLU A 212 9.60 16.13 -28.50
N ALA A 213 9.98 17.32 -28.01
CA ALA A 213 10.93 18.18 -28.70
C ALA A 213 12.40 17.84 -28.38
N ARG A 214 12.66 17.10 -27.30
CA ARG A 214 14.01 16.79 -26.80
C ARG A 214 14.34 15.30 -26.79
N HIS A 215 13.35 14.45 -26.55
CA HIS A 215 13.54 13.01 -26.43
C HIS A 215 13.29 12.35 -27.78
N LEU A 216 14.27 11.56 -28.23
CA LEU A 216 14.23 10.93 -29.55
C LEU A 216 13.27 9.74 -29.52
N GLU A 217 12.27 9.73 -30.39
CA GLU A 217 11.45 8.54 -30.62
C GLU A 217 12.22 7.51 -31.47
N VAL A 218 12.12 6.22 -31.11
CA VAL A 218 12.82 5.09 -31.76
C VAL A 218 11.91 3.92 -32.09
#